data_AF-A0A644Y5V5-F1
#
_entry.id   AF-A0A644Y5V5-F1
#
_cell.length_a   1.000
_cell.length_b   1.000
_cell.length_c   1.000
_cell.angle_alpha   90.00
_cell.angle_beta   90.00
_cell.angle_gamma   90.00
#
_symmetry.space_group_name_H-M   'P 1'
#
loop_
_entity.id
_entity.type
_entity.pdbx_description
1 polymer ?
#
loop_
_entity_poly.entity_id
_entity_poly.type
_entity_poly.pdbx_seq_one_letter_code
_entity_poly.pdbx_strand_id
1 'polypeptide(L)'
;MLQMITKCMFSFLKEIVKFGKYKDSFIYLYTLGPCIATIAKSNKTNTSYSFSYDLIRCEFFFYSDIHNGSNLRYIEESFLLDFFRVMNTYKIRYTQTQFCSEAEKNHPDLYRNKKGNLLPLMRNYYVETVYQDNNDSYYKADLSLGMFEVVWCLNQSVDEIFAEACLTMKWLYKFNYNLWKIENIKSKKLINNT
;
A
#
# COMPACT_ATOMS: atom_id res chain seq x y z
N MET A 1 22.75 12.82 15.04
CA MET A 1 21.46 12.32 15.56
C MET A 1 20.56 11.81 14.43
N LEU A 2 20.13 12.67 13.50
CA LEU A 2 19.25 12.27 12.37
C LEU A 2 19.77 11.08 11.56
N GLN A 3 21.05 11.10 11.17
CA GLN A 3 21.70 9.98 10.45
C GLN A 3 21.68 8.66 11.22
N MET A 4 21.75 8.71 12.56
CA MET A 4 21.71 7.51 13.40
C MET A 4 20.29 6.93 13.42
N ILE A 5 19.28 7.78 13.60
CA ILE A 5 17.86 7.40 13.56
C ILE A 5 17.53 6.75 12.22
N THR A 6 17.90 7.39 11.11
CA THR A 6 17.67 6.84 9.77
C THR A 6 18.35 5.49 9.60
N LYS A 7 19.60 5.31 10.06
CA LYS A 7 20.29 4.00 10.03
C LYS A 7 19.54 2.92 10.82
N CYS A 8 19.09 3.24 12.03
CA CYS A 8 18.32 2.31 12.86
C CYS A 8 17.00 1.90 12.19
N MET A 9 16.23 2.87 11.67
CA MET A 9 14.99 2.59 10.93
C MET A 9 15.23 1.74 9.69
N PHE A 10 16.33 1.98 8.98
CA PHE A 10 16.66 1.24 7.77
C PHE A 10 17.04 -0.22 8.08
N SER A 11 17.81 -0.44 9.16
CA SER A 11 18.08 -1.78 9.67
C SER A 11 16.80 -2.48 10.11
N PHE A 12 15.91 -1.76 10.80
CA PHE A 12 14.61 -2.28 11.22
C PHE A 12 13.76 -2.74 10.02
N LEU A 13 13.65 -1.90 8.98
CA LEU A 13 12.94 -2.25 7.75
C LEU A 13 13.55 -3.46 7.03
N LYS A 14 14.89 -3.57 7.01
CA LYS A 14 15.56 -4.74 6.44
C LYS A 14 15.21 -6.03 7.19
N GLU A 15 15.15 -6.00 8.52
CA GLU A 15 14.75 -7.17 9.30
C GLU A 15 13.28 -7.53 9.07
N ILE A 16 12.37 -6.54 8.93
CA ILE A 16 10.97 -6.77 8.53
C ILE A 16 10.91 -7.50 7.17
N VAL A 17 11.65 -7.00 6.18
CA VAL A 17 11.69 -7.60 4.82
C VAL A 17 12.23 -9.03 4.88
N LYS A 18 13.31 -9.25 5.63
CA LYS A 18 13.97 -10.55 5.80
C LYS A 18 13.06 -11.55 6.51
N PHE A 19 12.31 -11.12 7.52
CA PHE A 19 11.37 -11.96 8.25
C PHE A 19 10.30 -12.57 7.33
N GLY A 20 9.83 -11.80 6.35
CA GLY A 20 8.80 -12.24 5.41
C GLY A 20 9.26 -13.30 4.40
N LYS A 21 10.56 -13.54 4.24
CA LYS A 21 11.15 -14.53 3.29
C LYS A 21 10.57 -14.43 1.87
N TYR A 22 10.34 -13.21 1.40
CA TYR A 22 9.77 -12.96 0.08
C TYR A 22 10.71 -13.47 -1.02
N LYS A 23 10.14 -14.15 -2.03
CA LYS A 23 10.88 -14.53 -3.25
C LYS A 23 11.00 -13.31 -4.15
N ASP A 24 11.68 -12.27 -3.70
CA ASP A 24 11.77 -10.95 -4.34
C ASP A 24 13.08 -10.27 -3.98
N SER A 25 13.45 -9.26 -4.75
CA SER A 25 14.54 -8.35 -4.40
C SER A 25 13.98 -6.95 -4.16
N PHE A 26 14.61 -6.22 -3.24
CA PHE A 26 14.15 -4.90 -2.82
C PHE A 26 15.25 -3.87 -3.03
N ILE A 27 14.89 -2.74 -3.62
CA ILE A 27 15.71 -1.54 -3.65
C ILE A 27 15.38 -0.74 -2.40
N TYR A 28 16.40 -0.28 -1.68
CA TYR A 28 16.20 0.45 -0.44
C TYR A 28 16.54 1.93 -0.61
N LEU A 29 15.64 2.78 -0.14
CA LEU A 29 15.73 4.24 -0.25
C LEU A 29 15.36 4.88 1.10
N TYR A 30 15.67 6.16 1.26
CA TYR A 30 15.17 6.94 2.38
C TYR A 30 14.82 8.35 1.93
N THR A 31 13.92 9.00 2.64
CA THR A 31 13.61 10.42 2.47
C THR A 31 13.71 11.12 3.83
N LEU A 32 14.14 12.37 3.79
CA LEU A 32 14.23 13.24 4.96
C LEU A 32 13.31 14.44 4.72
N GLY A 33 12.47 14.74 5.69
CA GLY A 33 11.51 15.85 5.65
C GLY A 33 10.78 15.94 6.99
N PRO A 34 9.53 16.46 7.01
CA PRO A 34 8.66 16.40 8.18
C PRO A 34 8.41 14.97 8.69
N CYS A 35 8.56 13.99 7.80
CA CYS A 35 8.71 12.58 8.14
C CYS A 35 10.08 12.08 7.69
N ILE A 36 10.72 11.24 8.51
CA ILE A 36 11.84 10.40 8.10
C ILE A 36 11.24 9.12 7.58
N ALA A 37 11.42 8.79 6.30
CA ALA A 37 10.93 7.54 5.73
C ALA A 37 12.10 6.65 5.31
N THR A 38 11.99 5.37 5.62
CA THR A 38 12.84 4.32 5.05
C THR A 38 11.95 3.42 4.21
N ILE A 39 12.40 3.13 2.99
CA ILE A 39 11.55 2.54 1.95
C ILE A 39 12.24 1.30 1.40
N ALA A 40 11.48 0.20 1.30
CA ALA A 40 11.84 -1.00 0.57
C ALA A 40 10.91 -1.10 -0.64
N LYS A 41 11.46 -0.93 -1.84
CA LYS A 41 10.71 -1.02 -3.10
C LYS A 41 10.87 -2.40 -3.71
N SER A 42 9.77 -3.14 -3.86
CA SER A 42 9.76 -4.46 -4.51
C SER A 42 10.09 -4.32 -5.98
N ASN A 43 11.04 -5.14 -6.47
CA ASN A 43 11.35 -5.21 -7.89
C ASN A 43 10.28 -5.96 -8.69
N LYS A 44 9.57 -6.92 -8.08
CA LYS A 44 8.45 -7.61 -8.74
C LYS A 44 7.24 -6.72 -8.90
N THR A 45 6.69 -6.22 -7.80
CA THR A 45 5.41 -5.51 -7.81
C THR A 45 5.57 -4.02 -8.10
N ASN A 46 6.81 -3.51 -8.15
CA ASN A 46 7.13 -2.09 -8.25
C ASN A 46 6.56 -1.23 -7.10
N THR A 47 6.11 -1.88 -6.01
CA THR A 47 5.46 -1.23 -4.86
C THR A 47 6.47 -0.84 -3.79
N SER A 48 6.29 0.33 -3.19
CA SER A 48 7.06 0.81 -2.05
C SER A 48 6.40 0.43 -0.72
N TYR A 49 7.20 -0.11 0.20
CA TYR A 49 6.82 -0.39 1.59
C TYR A 49 7.65 0.51 2.48
N SER A 50 6.99 1.36 3.26
CA SER A 50 7.65 2.43 3.99
C SER A 50 7.50 2.24 5.49
N PHE A 51 8.61 2.27 6.23
CA PHE A 51 8.63 2.44 7.68
C PHE A 51 9.14 3.84 7.99
N SER A 52 8.29 4.64 8.62
CA SER A 52 8.45 6.08 8.73
C SER A 52 8.26 6.56 10.17
N TYR A 53 8.82 7.73 10.46
CA TYR A 53 8.68 8.43 11.73
C TYR A 53 8.25 9.87 11.45
N ASP A 54 7.09 10.25 11.97
CA ASP A 54 6.55 11.61 11.90
C ASP A 54 7.19 12.47 13.00
N LEU A 55 7.94 13.50 12.61
CA LEU A 55 8.64 14.37 13.55
C LEU A 55 7.71 15.35 14.28
N ILE A 56 6.52 15.61 13.74
CA ILE A 56 5.54 16.54 14.30
C ILE A 56 4.66 15.82 15.32
N ARG A 57 4.19 14.62 14.96
CA ARG A 57 3.30 13.81 15.81
C ARG A 57 4.07 12.90 16.77
N CYS A 58 5.36 12.69 16.53
CA CYS A 58 6.19 11.75 17.27
C CYS A 58 5.64 10.32 17.20
N GLU A 59 5.26 9.87 16.00
CA GLU A 59 4.63 8.57 15.77
C GLU A 59 5.45 7.77 14.75
N PHE A 60 5.59 6.46 14.97
CA PHE A 60 6.04 5.54 13.93
C PHE A 60 4.85 5.09 13.10
N PHE A 61 5.07 4.84 11.82
CA PHE A 61 4.02 4.28 10.98
C PHE A 61 4.62 3.45 9.85
N PHE A 62 3.86 2.44 9.43
CA PHE A 62 4.17 1.63 8.28
C PHE A 62 3.06 1.76 7.26
N TYR A 63 3.40 1.99 6.00
CA TYR A 63 2.41 2.10 4.94
C TYR A 63 2.86 1.54 3.59
N SER A 64 1.89 1.24 2.75
CA SER A 64 2.08 0.90 1.34
C SER A 64 0.80 1.15 0.55
N ASP A 65 0.97 1.50 -0.72
CA ASP A 65 -0.11 1.62 -1.69
C ASP A 65 -0.46 0.25 -2.32
N ILE A 66 -1.72 0.10 -2.72
CA ILE A 66 -2.16 -1.02 -3.57
C ILE A 66 -2.17 -0.54 -5.03
N HIS A 67 -1.44 -1.23 -5.90
CA HIS A 67 -1.28 -0.89 -7.33
C HIS A 67 -1.95 -1.92 -8.25
N ASN A 68 -2.11 -1.59 -9.54
CA ASN A 68 -2.77 -2.44 -10.53
C ASN A 68 -4.23 -2.74 -10.15
N GLY A 69 -4.98 -1.71 -9.78
CA GLY A 69 -6.33 -1.85 -9.23
C GLY A 69 -7.33 -2.49 -10.18
N SER A 70 -7.19 -2.25 -11.49
CA SER A 70 -7.94 -2.95 -12.55
C SER A 70 -7.92 -4.49 -12.47
N ASN A 71 -6.94 -5.08 -11.78
CA ASN A 71 -6.83 -6.53 -11.59
C ASN A 71 -7.64 -7.07 -10.39
N LEU A 72 -8.25 -6.20 -9.59
CA LEU A 72 -8.97 -6.60 -8.39
C LEU A 72 -10.12 -7.59 -8.65
N ARG A 73 -10.82 -7.47 -9.79
CA ARG A 73 -11.90 -8.39 -10.20
C ARG A 73 -11.49 -9.85 -10.37
N TYR A 74 -10.19 -10.13 -10.44
CA TYR A 74 -9.64 -11.47 -10.58
C TYR A 74 -9.11 -12.04 -9.25
N ILE A 75 -9.24 -11.30 -8.16
CA ILE A 75 -8.84 -11.77 -6.83
C ILE A 75 -9.96 -12.61 -6.23
N GLU A 76 -9.58 -13.73 -5.61
CA GLU A 76 -10.54 -14.60 -4.90
C GLU A 76 -11.19 -13.88 -3.72
N GLU A 77 -12.50 -14.04 -3.57
CA GLU A 77 -13.28 -13.45 -2.48
C GLU A 77 -12.75 -13.85 -1.10
N SER A 78 -12.37 -15.13 -0.94
CA SER A 78 -11.80 -15.67 0.30
C SER A 78 -10.57 -14.89 0.76
N PHE A 79 -9.69 -14.50 -0.18
CA PHE A 79 -8.52 -13.68 0.11
C PHE A 79 -8.92 -12.27 0.56
N LEU A 80 -9.90 -11.65 -0.08
CA LEU A 80 -10.37 -10.30 0.29
C LEU A 80 -10.98 -10.30 1.69
N LEU A 81 -11.81 -11.28 2.01
CA LEU A 81 -12.40 -11.45 3.34
C LEU A 81 -11.31 -11.59 4.41
N ASP A 82 -10.32 -12.43 4.17
CA ASP A 82 -9.17 -12.60 5.08
C ASP A 82 -8.36 -11.32 5.23
N PHE A 83 -8.08 -10.64 4.12
CA PHE A 83 -7.32 -9.40 4.11
C PHE A 83 -8.02 -8.34 4.97
N PHE A 84 -9.30 -8.05 4.71
CA PHE A 84 -10.04 -7.03 5.46
C PHE A 84 -10.26 -7.41 6.93
N ARG A 85 -10.43 -8.71 7.23
CA ARG A 85 -10.44 -9.20 8.61
C ARG A 85 -9.14 -8.84 9.32
N VAL A 86 -7.99 -9.13 8.71
CA VAL A 86 -6.69 -8.79 9.29
C VAL A 86 -6.52 -7.28 9.41
N MET A 87 -6.84 -6.50 8.37
CA MET A 87 -6.70 -5.04 8.44
C MET A 87 -7.51 -4.47 9.61
N ASN A 88 -8.74 -4.94 9.83
CA ASN A 88 -9.57 -4.52 10.95
C ASN A 88 -9.01 -4.96 12.30
N THR A 89 -8.60 -6.23 12.45
CA THR A 89 -8.05 -6.77 13.71
C THR A 89 -6.82 -6.01 14.17
N TYR A 90 -5.91 -5.69 13.25
CA TYR A 90 -4.64 -5.03 13.55
C TYR A 90 -4.70 -3.51 13.34
N LYS A 91 -5.90 -2.95 13.20
CA LYS A 91 -6.12 -1.51 13.04
C LYS A 91 -5.30 -0.89 11.91
N ILE A 92 -5.04 -1.65 10.85
CA ILE A 92 -4.44 -1.17 9.62
C ILE A 92 -5.55 -0.44 8.86
N ARG A 93 -5.37 0.85 8.64
CA ARG A 93 -6.41 1.76 8.12
C ARG A 93 -6.11 2.14 6.69
N TYR A 94 -7.15 2.18 5.89
CA TYR A 94 -7.13 2.86 4.62
C TYR A 94 -6.91 4.36 4.82
N THR A 95 -6.00 4.91 4.04
CA THR A 95 -5.72 6.34 3.96
C THR A 95 -5.75 6.78 2.51
N GLN A 96 -6.38 7.91 2.29
CA GLN A 96 -6.55 8.43 0.95
C GLN A 96 -5.29 9.20 0.54
N THR A 97 -4.51 8.62 -0.39
CA THR A 97 -3.24 9.21 -0.84
C THR A 97 -3.42 10.36 -1.82
N GLN A 98 -4.54 10.44 -2.53
CA GLN A 98 -4.84 11.55 -3.44
C GLN A 98 -6.33 11.88 -3.47
N PHE A 99 -6.64 13.17 -3.49
CA PHE A 99 -7.96 13.68 -3.84
C PHE A 99 -8.06 13.63 -5.36
N CYS A 100 -8.84 12.69 -5.88
CA CYS A 100 -9.30 12.79 -7.25
C CYS A 100 -10.39 13.88 -7.25
N SER A 101 -9.97 15.15 -7.28
CA SER A 101 -10.84 16.31 -7.03
C SER A 101 -12.06 16.33 -7.94
N GLU A 102 -11.94 15.84 -9.16
CA GLU A 102 -13.04 15.81 -10.12
C GLU A 102 -13.98 14.61 -9.90
N ALA A 103 -13.46 13.41 -9.59
CA ALA A 103 -14.32 12.27 -9.24
C ALA A 103 -15.08 12.51 -7.92
N GLU A 104 -14.45 13.18 -6.95
CA GLU A 104 -15.12 13.61 -5.71
C GLU A 104 -16.15 14.71 -5.97
N LYS A 105 -15.87 15.64 -6.88
CA LYS A 105 -16.84 16.68 -7.31
C LYS A 105 -18.04 16.09 -8.05
N ASN A 106 -17.82 15.10 -8.93
CA ASN A 106 -18.88 14.47 -9.73
C ASN A 106 -19.67 13.43 -8.92
N HIS A 107 -19.06 12.80 -7.91
CA HIS A 107 -19.70 11.80 -7.07
C HIS A 107 -19.47 12.03 -5.57
N PRO A 108 -19.87 13.19 -5.01
CA PRO A 108 -19.56 13.55 -3.62
C PRO A 108 -20.10 12.54 -2.61
N ASP A 109 -21.21 11.87 -2.92
CA ASP A 109 -21.82 10.85 -2.07
C ASP A 109 -20.92 9.62 -1.86
N LEU A 110 -20.05 9.29 -2.83
CA LEU A 110 -19.08 8.20 -2.71
C LEU A 110 -17.92 8.55 -1.76
N TYR A 111 -17.73 9.83 -1.42
CA TYR A 111 -16.61 10.32 -0.61
C TYR A 111 -17.02 10.82 0.78
N ARG A 112 -18.31 10.97 1.06
CA ARG A 112 -18.86 11.46 2.34
C ARG A 112 -18.61 10.53 3.54
N ASN A 113 -18.42 9.23 3.32
CA ASN A 113 -18.19 8.24 4.38
C ASN A 113 -16.84 7.53 4.23
N LYS A 114 -15.83 7.99 4.97
CA LYS A 114 -14.45 7.46 4.96
C LYS A 114 -14.22 6.34 6.00
N LYS A 115 -15.29 5.75 6.55
CA LYS A 115 -15.16 4.73 7.60
C LYS A 115 -14.86 3.36 7.00
N GLY A 116 -13.85 2.70 7.57
CA GLY A 116 -13.46 1.33 7.22
C GLY A 116 -12.56 1.26 5.99
N ASN A 117 -12.20 0.03 5.63
CA ASN A 117 -11.16 -0.26 4.64
C ASN A 117 -11.74 -0.66 3.26
N LEU A 118 -12.87 -1.37 3.26
CA LEU A 118 -13.45 -1.96 2.06
C LEU A 118 -14.08 -0.91 1.14
N LEU A 119 -14.93 -0.03 1.68
CA LEU A 119 -15.67 0.94 0.86
C LEU A 119 -14.76 1.92 0.12
N PRO A 120 -13.69 2.50 0.75
CA PRO A 120 -12.77 3.36 0.02
C PRO A 120 -12.01 2.64 -1.10
N LEU A 121 -11.61 1.38 -0.87
CA LEU A 121 -10.94 0.56 -1.88
C LEU A 121 -11.89 0.24 -3.05
N MET A 122 -13.14 -0.13 -2.76
CA MET A 122 -14.18 -0.37 -3.76
C MET A 122 -14.54 0.87 -4.57
N ARG A 123 -14.62 2.03 -3.91
CA ARG A 123 -14.79 3.32 -4.57
C ARG A 123 -13.65 3.57 -5.56
N ASN A 124 -12.40 3.44 -5.14
CA ASN A 124 -11.27 3.69 -6.02
C ASN A 124 -11.23 2.71 -7.20
N TYR A 125 -11.56 1.43 -6.98
CA TYR A 125 -11.69 0.45 -8.05
C TYR A 125 -12.79 0.82 -9.06
N TYR A 126 -13.95 1.26 -8.56
CA TYR A 126 -15.05 1.71 -9.42
C TYR A 126 -14.66 2.94 -10.24
N VAL A 127 -14.05 3.94 -9.59
CA VAL A 127 -13.57 5.16 -10.26
C VAL A 127 -12.52 4.81 -11.32
N GLU A 128 -11.55 3.96 -11.00
CA GLU A 128 -10.54 3.51 -11.96
C GLU A 128 -11.19 2.84 -13.17
N THR A 129 -12.15 1.93 -12.94
CA THR A 129 -12.81 1.19 -14.03
C THR A 129 -13.68 2.10 -14.91
N VAL A 130 -14.50 2.97 -14.32
CA VAL A 130 -15.45 3.82 -15.07
C VAL A 130 -14.75 4.97 -15.80
N TYR A 131 -13.70 5.55 -15.22
CA TYR A 131 -13.03 6.71 -15.80
C TYR A 131 -11.90 6.34 -16.77
N GLN A 132 -11.34 5.12 -16.72
CA GLN A 132 -10.40 4.64 -17.74
C GLN A 132 -11.07 4.37 -19.09
N ASP A 133 -12.32 3.91 -19.12
CA ASP A 133 -13.04 3.57 -20.35
C ASP A 133 -13.48 4.81 -21.16
N ASN A 134 -13.57 5.98 -20.54
CA ASN A 134 -14.05 7.21 -21.18
C ASN A 134 -12.97 8.00 -21.94
N ASN A 135 -11.76 7.46 -22.13
CA ASN A 135 -10.64 8.08 -22.85
C ASN A 135 -10.18 9.46 -22.31
N ASP A 136 -10.69 9.90 -21.16
CA ASP A 136 -10.21 11.09 -20.48
C ASP A 136 -8.76 10.86 -20.00
N SER A 137 -7.82 11.43 -20.75
CA SER A 137 -6.37 11.27 -20.55
C SER A 137 -5.88 11.69 -19.16
N TYR A 138 -6.70 12.42 -18.41
CA TYR A 138 -6.41 12.84 -17.03
C TYR A 138 -6.38 11.67 -16.02
N TYR A 139 -7.09 10.57 -16.29
CA TYR A 139 -7.20 9.44 -15.36
C TYR A 139 -6.33 8.23 -15.73
N LYS A 140 -5.44 8.35 -16.73
CA LYS A 140 -4.57 7.28 -17.23
C LYS A 140 -3.34 6.97 -16.36
N ALA A 141 -3.17 7.66 -15.23
CA ALA A 141 -2.18 7.24 -14.24
C ALA A 141 -2.64 5.92 -13.60
N ASP A 142 -1.72 5.02 -13.28
CA ASP A 142 -1.97 3.83 -12.44
C ASP A 142 -2.55 4.33 -11.10
N LEU A 143 -3.88 4.44 -11.04
CA LEU A 143 -4.60 4.94 -9.90
C LEU A 143 -4.45 3.87 -8.84
N SER A 144 -3.57 4.12 -7.88
CA SER A 144 -3.52 3.29 -6.69
C SER A 144 -4.94 3.14 -6.12
N LEU A 145 -5.31 1.92 -5.76
CA LEU A 145 -6.57 1.68 -5.04
C LEU A 145 -6.58 2.37 -3.67
N GLY A 146 -5.41 2.82 -3.21
CA GLY A 146 -5.19 3.63 -2.03
C GLY A 146 -4.10 3.06 -1.14
N MET A 147 -3.80 3.81 -0.09
CA MET A 147 -2.78 3.48 0.89
C MET A 147 -3.40 2.79 2.09
N PHE A 148 -2.67 1.82 2.64
CA PHE A 148 -2.95 1.24 3.94
C PHE A 148 -1.82 1.58 4.88
N GLU A 149 -2.17 2.04 6.08
CA GLU A 149 -1.22 2.42 7.12
C GLU A 149 -1.55 1.76 8.45
N VAL A 150 -0.52 1.55 9.25
CA VAL A 150 -0.64 1.31 10.69
C VAL A 150 0.26 2.33 11.39
N VAL A 151 -0.21 2.86 12.52
CA VAL A 151 0.44 3.94 13.27
C VAL A 151 0.64 3.49 14.70
N TRP A 152 1.82 3.79 15.24
CA TRP A 152 2.25 3.42 16.57
C TRP A 152 2.71 4.64 17.37
N CYS A 153 2.24 4.72 18.60
CA CYS A 153 2.66 5.72 19.57
C CYS A 153 3.92 5.25 20.32
N LEU A 154 4.68 6.20 20.88
CA LEU A 154 5.94 5.91 21.60
C LEU A 154 5.81 5.04 22.86
N ASN A 155 4.58 4.75 23.31
CA ASN A 155 4.33 3.88 24.47
C ASN A 155 4.28 2.39 24.12
N GLN A 156 4.30 2.02 22.84
CA GLN A 156 4.34 0.62 22.40
C GLN A 156 5.78 0.09 22.40
N SER A 157 5.93 -1.20 22.71
CA SER A 157 7.25 -1.83 22.70
C SER A 157 7.77 -2.00 21.27
N VAL A 158 9.10 -1.99 21.11
CA VAL A 158 9.74 -2.21 19.80
C VAL A 158 9.36 -3.58 19.21
N ASP A 159 9.19 -4.60 20.06
CA ASP A 159 8.82 -5.95 19.65
C ASP A 159 7.39 -6.01 19.09
N GLU A 160 6.45 -5.31 19.72
CA GLU A 160 5.08 -5.18 19.20
C GLU A 160 5.06 -4.46 17.85
N ILE A 161 5.76 -3.33 17.73
CA ILE A 161 5.89 -2.58 16.47
C ILE A 161 6.49 -3.48 15.38
N PHE A 162 7.53 -4.25 15.71
CA PHE A 162 8.17 -5.15 14.76
C PHE A 162 7.22 -6.25 14.28
N ALA A 163 6.50 -6.90 15.21
CA ALA A 163 5.55 -7.96 14.88
C ALA A 163 4.39 -7.44 14.00
N GLU A 164 3.82 -6.29 14.34
CA GLU A 164 2.74 -5.66 13.57
C GLU A 164 3.22 -5.15 12.21
N ALA A 165 4.43 -4.59 12.11
CA ALA A 165 5.02 -4.17 10.84
C ALA A 165 5.29 -5.38 9.93
N CYS A 166 5.82 -6.48 10.46
CA CYS A 166 6.01 -7.73 9.72
C CYS A 166 4.70 -8.28 9.17
N LEU A 167 3.66 -8.30 9.99
CA LEU A 167 2.33 -8.74 9.58
C LEU A 167 1.75 -7.83 8.50
N THR A 168 1.83 -6.51 8.70
CA THR A 168 1.31 -5.50 7.77
C THR A 168 2.00 -5.63 6.42
N MET A 169 3.34 -5.65 6.40
CA MET A 169 4.12 -5.86 5.18
C MET A 169 3.72 -7.17 4.48
N LYS A 170 3.59 -8.27 5.22
CA LYS A 170 3.22 -9.57 4.65
C LYS A 170 1.90 -9.52 3.89
N TRP A 171 0.87 -8.90 4.47
CA TRP A 171 -0.44 -8.83 3.85
C TRP A 171 -0.51 -7.84 2.69
N LEU A 172 0.10 -6.66 2.82
CA LEU A 172 0.17 -5.68 1.74
C LEU A 172 1.02 -6.21 0.56
N TYR A 173 2.12 -6.90 0.85
CA TYR A 173 2.91 -7.58 -0.16
C TYR A 173 2.13 -8.68 -0.86
N LYS A 174 1.44 -9.54 -0.10
CA LYS A 174 0.63 -10.61 -0.69
C LYS A 174 -0.47 -10.07 -1.60
N PHE A 175 -1.11 -8.95 -1.22
CA PHE A 175 -2.11 -8.29 -2.06
C PHE A 175 -1.48 -7.80 -3.36
N ASN A 176 -0.46 -6.94 -3.29
CA ASN A 176 0.21 -6.40 -4.48
C ASN A 176 0.80 -7.51 -5.37
N TYR A 177 1.32 -8.59 -4.77
CA TYR A 177 1.82 -9.74 -5.50
C TYR A 177 0.72 -10.48 -6.29
N ASN A 178 -0.46 -10.67 -5.71
CA ASN A 178 -1.59 -11.30 -6.40
C ASN A 178 -2.03 -10.45 -7.62
N LEU A 179 -2.12 -9.13 -7.46
CA LEU A 179 -2.45 -8.21 -8.54
C LEU A 179 -1.37 -8.21 -9.64
N TRP A 180 -0.10 -8.11 -9.25
CA TRP A 180 1.04 -8.20 -10.18
C TRP A 180 1.07 -9.52 -10.95
N LYS A 181 0.76 -10.65 -10.29
CA LYS A 181 0.78 -11.97 -10.93
C LYS A 181 -0.21 -12.02 -12.10
N ILE A 182 -1.40 -11.43 -11.94
CA ILE A 182 -2.40 -11.33 -13.00
C ILE A 182 -1.86 -10.47 -14.15
N GLU A 183 -1.28 -9.32 -13.84
CA GLU A 183 -0.69 -8.42 -14.84
C GLU A 183 0.41 -9.11 -15.65
N ASN A 184 1.35 -9.75 -14.96
CA ASN A 184 2.45 -10.48 -15.58
C ASN A 184 1.97 -11.60 -16.51
N ILE A 185 0.86 -12.28 -16.19
CA ILE A 185 0.25 -13.28 -17.08
C ILE A 185 -0.30 -12.60 -18.35
N LYS A 186 -0.98 -11.46 -18.22
CA LYS A 186 -1.50 -10.70 -19.37
C LYS A 186 -0.37 -10.23 -20.29
N SER A 187 0.69 -9.64 -19.73
CA SER A 187 1.83 -9.14 -20.52
C SER A 187 2.55 -10.26 -21.30
N LYS A 188 2.73 -11.43 -20.69
CA LYS A 188 3.35 -12.59 -21.37
C LYS A 188 2.51 -13.12 -22.53
N LYS A 189 1.18 -13.13 -22.37
CA LYS A 189 0.27 -13.53 -23.47
C LYS A 189 0.34 -12.55 -24.64
N LEU A 190 0.46 -11.25 -24.36
CA LEU A 190 0.63 -10.25 -25.41
C LEU A 190 1.93 -10.47 -26.19
N ILE A 191 3.06 -10.68 -25.49
CA ILE A 191 4.35 -10.94 -26.13
C ILE A 191 4.32 -12.20 -27.00
N ASN A 192 3.69 -13.28 -26.55
CA ASN A 192 3.63 -14.53 -27.32
C ASN A 192 2.68 -14.48 -28.52
N ASN A 193 1.77 -13.49 -28.57
CA ASN A 193 0.82 -13.29 -29.66
C ASN A 193 1.29 -12.21 -30.65
N THR A 194 2.47 -11.62 -30.44
CA THR A 194 3.11 -10.62 -31.31
C THR A 194 4.30 -11.27 -32.01
#